data_AF-A0A524PHD4-F1
#
_entry.id   AF-A0A524PHD4-F1
#
_cell.length_a   1.000
_cell.length_b   1.000
_cell.length_c   1.000
_cell.angle_alpha   90.00
_cell.angle_beta   90.00
_cell.angle_gamma   90.00
#
_symmetry.space_group_name_H-M   'P 1'
#
loop_
_entity.id
_entity.type
_entity.pdbx_description
1 polymer ?
#
loop_
_entity_poly.entity_id
_entity_poly.type
_entity_poly.pdbx_seq_one_letter_code
_entity_poly.pdbx_strand_id
1 'polypeptide(L)'
;MTNPQYPEQEPGPFLNKALSFQSEEGIDFKRYFSLFISNWYWFAITLFIALSISYSINRWSEKVASISSSLLIKDDQIGGSAQIDPIFPGTEAFKTRQNLRNEMGILRSYNLNKRVIDSLPEFHVEYVGVGRRGIAESRLYKNIPFIVLYDSLERQLFNNPVTIKIESSEEYFLITGGKDERITEMLFGDEYSDDNFRFSIVLRDSAGFVYDEEKSNKYYFIFMRPETLANQYRRKLNIRPIDEDAS
;
A
#
# COMPACT_ATOMS: atom_id res chain seq x y z
N MET A 1 -24.14 -81.89 -65.26
CA MET A 1 -23.76 -82.35 -63.91
C MET A 1 -24.13 -81.25 -62.94
N THR A 2 -24.99 -81.53 -61.97
CA THR A 2 -25.38 -80.60 -60.91
C THR A 2 -24.24 -80.39 -59.92
N ASN A 3 -24.07 -79.16 -59.42
CA ASN A 3 -23.91 -78.96 -57.99
C ASN A 3 -24.54 -77.62 -57.59
N PRO A 4 -25.56 -77.58 -56.72
CA PRO A 4 -26.09 -76.32 -56.24
C PRO A 4 -25.05 -75.64 -55.33
N GLN A 5 -24.78 -74.36 -55.58
CA GLN A 5 -24.02 -73.50 -54.68
C GLN A 5 -24.93 -73.05 -53.53
N TYR A 6 -24.56 -73.37 -52.30
CA TYR A 6 -25.18 -72.78 -51.10
C TYR A 6 -24.49 -71.44 -50.81
N PRO A 7 -25.23 -70.32 -50.62
CA PRO A 7 -24.59 -69.07 -50.24
C PRO A 7 -24.11 -69.12 -48.80
N GLU A 8 -22.87 -68.67 -48.59
CA GLU A 8 -22.25 -68.39 -47.29
C GLU A 8 -23.19 -67.56 -46.39
N GLN A 9 -23.50 -68.05 -45.20
CA GLN A 9 -24.28 -67.29 -44.21
C GLN A 9 -23.38 -66.25 -43.54
N GLU A 10 -23.65 -64.96 -43.80
CA GLU A 10 -23.00 -63.87 -43.07
C GLU A 10 -23.37 -63.94 -41.57
N PRO A 11 -22.40 -63.69 -40.66
CA PRO A 11 -22.67 -63.69 -39.23
C PRO A 11 -23.70 -62.61 -38.88
N GLY A 12 -24.74 -63.02 -38.14
CA GLY A 12 -25.92 -62.19 -37.85
C GLY A 12 -25.63 -60.92 -37.04
N PRO A 13 -26.58 -59.96 -37.05
CA PRO A 13 -26.41 -58.57 -36.60
C PRO A 13 -26.06 -58.39 -35.11
N PHE A 14 -26.16 -59.44 -34.30
CA PHE A 14 -25.84 -59.42 -32.88
C PHE A 14 -24.33 -59.29 -32.61
N LEU A 15 -23.48 -59.85 -33.48
CA LEU A 15 -22.03 -59.74 -33.33
C LEU A 15 -21.55 -58.30 -33.56
N ASN A 16 -22.13 -57.62 -34.56
CA ASN A 16 -21.82 -56.22 -34.88
C ASN A 16 -22.27 -55.26 -33.77
N LYS A 17 -23.37 -55.58 -33.08
CA LYS A 17 -23.92 -54.74 -32.02
C LYS A 17 -23.10 -54.78 -30.72
N ALA A 18 -22.39 -55.87 -30.42
CA ALA A 18 -21.55 -55.95 -29.24
C ALA A 18 -20.24 -55.15 -29.37
N LEU A 19 -19.72 -55.00 -30.59
CA LEU A 19 -18.49 -54.25 -30.88
C LEU A 19 -18.68 -52.72 -30.90
N SER A 20 -19.92 -52.22 -31.01
CA SER A 20 -20.20 -50.78 -31.11
C SER A 20 -20.41 -50.05 -29.78
N PHE A 21 -20.50 -50.75 -28.65
CA PHE A 21 -20.71 -50.13 -27.33
C PHE A 21 -19.43 -49.69 -26.62
N GLN A 22 -18.27 -49.86 -27.26
CA GLN A 22 -16.96 -49.62 -26.63
C GLN A 22 -16.13 -48.54 -27.35
N SER A 23 -16.78 -47.48 -27.84
CA SER A 23 -16.08 -46.25 -28.25
C SER A 23 -16.28 -45.18 -27.18
N GLU A 24 -15.22 -45.02 -26.40
CA GLU A 24 -14.93 -44.05 -25.34
C GLU A 24 -15.78 -42.77 -25.34
N GLU A 25 -16.45 -42.50 -24.21
CA GLU A 25 -16.84 -41.14 -23.78
C GLU A 25 -15.57 -40.33 -23.45
N GLY A 26 -14.75 -40.08 -24.46
CA GLY A 26 -13.66 -39.11 -24.40
C GLY A 26 -14.23 -37.70 -24.38
N ILE A 27 -13.65 -36.82 -23.56
CA ILE A 27 -14.02 -35.40 -23.55
C ILE A 27 -13.89 -34.85 -24.98
N ASP A 28 -15.01 -34.39 -25.53
CA ASP A 28 -15.12 -34.02 -26.93
C ASP A 28 -14.61 -32.58 -27.15
N PHE A 29 -13.29 -32.42 -27.12
CA PHE A 29 -12.59 -31.12 -27.16
C PHE A 29 -13.03 -30.23 -28.34
N LYS A 30 -13.34 -30.85 -29.48
CA LYS A 30 -13.78 -30.14 -30.69
C LYS A 30 -15.13 -29.45 -30.48
N ARG A 31 -16.04 -30.07 -29.70
CA ARG A 31 -17.36 -29.51 -29.37
C ARG A 31 -17.21 -28.28 -28.48
N TYR A 32 -16.39 -28.35 -27.44
CA TYR A 32 -16.13 -27.22 -26.54
C TYR A 32 -15.40 -26.06 -27.24
N PHE A 33 -14.46 -26.37 -28.13
CA PHE A 33 -13.75 -25.36 -28.92
C PHE A 33 -14.71 -24.59 -29.85
N SER A 34 -15.60 -25.29 -30.55
CA SER A 34 -16.63 -24.65 -31.38
C SER A 34 -17.57 -23.76 -30.55
N LEU A 35 -17.97 -24.22 -29.35
CA LEU A 35 -18.80 -23.46 -28.42
C LEU A 35 -18.11 -22.16 -27.97
N PHE A 36 -16.79 -22.21 -27.74
CA PHE A 36 -15.96 -21.08 -27.35
C PHE A 36 -15.91 -20.01 -28.45
N ILE A 37 -15.66 -20.40 -29.70
CA ILE A 37 -15.64 -19.48 -30.85
C ILE A 37 -17.02 -18.89 -31.13
N SER A 38 -18.09 -19.67 -31.02
CA SER A 38 -19.46 -19.17 -31.22
C SER A 38 -19.84 -18.08 -30.21
N ASN A 39 -19.31 -18.15 -28.99
CA ASN A 39 -19.61 -17.23 -27.89
C ASN A 39 -18.45 -16.26 -27.58
N TRP A 40 -17.55 -16.00 -28.53
CA TRP A 40 -16.35 -15.18 -28.31
C TRP A 40 -16.61 -13.79 -27.72
N TYR A 41 -17.78 -13.20 -27.99
CA TYR A 41 -18.20 -11.90 -27.44
C TYR A 41 -18.25 -11.89 -25.91
N TRP A 42 -18.70 -12.98 -25.27
CA TRP A 42 -18.72 -13.07 -23.80
C TRP A 42 -17.31 -13.05 -23.21
N PHE A 43 -16.34 -13.68 -23.90
CA PHE A 43 -14.93 -13.61 -23.52
C PHE A 43 -14.35 -12.22 -23.74
N ALA A 44 -14.69 -11.56 -24.85
CA ALA A 44 -14.26 -10.19 -25.10
C ALA A 44 -14.81 -9.20 -24.06
N ILE A 45 -16.09 -9.32 -23.68
CA ILE A 45 -16.73 -8.47 -22.66
C ILE A 45 -16.09 -8.68 -21.28
N THR A 46 -15.93 -9.94 -20.87
CA THR A 46 -15.31 -10.26 -19.57
C THR A 46 -13.86 -9.80 -19.51
N LEU A 47 -13.09 -9.96 -20.59
CA LEU A 47 -11.73 -9.43 -20.72
C LEU A 47 -11.72 -7.90 -20.61
N PHE A 48 -12.62 -7.21 -21.32
CA PHE A 48 -12.73 -5.76 -21.24
C PHE A 48 -13.07 -5.26 -19.84
N ILE A 49 -13.99 -5.93 -19.15
CA ILE A 49 -14.35 -5.61 -17.76
C ILE A 49 -13.14 -5.85 -16.83
N ALA A 50 -12.45 -6.99 -16.97
CA ALA A 50 -11.28 -7.31 -16.15
C ALA A 50 -10.15 -6.28 -16.35
N LEU A 51 -9.88 -5.87 -17.59
CA LEU A 51 -8.91 -4.83 -17.91
C LEU A 51 -9.34 -3.46 -17.37
N SER A 52 -10.62 -3.13 -17.48
CA SER A 52 -11.17 -1.87 -16.94
C SER A 52 -11.03 -1.80 -15.42
N ILE A 53 -11.30 -2.90 -14.72
CA ILE A 53 -11.10 -3.01 -13.26
C ILE A 53 -9.60 -2.92 -12.93
N SER A 54 -8.74 -3.67 -13.63
CA SER A 54 -7.29 -3.62 -13.41
C SER A 54 -6.71 -2.22 -13.61
N TYR A 55 -7.10 -1.54 -14.69
CA TYR A 55 -6.70 -0.16 -14.98
C TYR A 55 -7.20 0.79 -13.89
N SER A 56 -8.46 0.66 -13.48
CA SER A 56 -9.07 1.44 -12.40
C SER A 56 -8.27 1.31 -11.10
N ILE A 57 -7.98 0.07 -10.68
CA ILE A 57 -7.18 -0.20 -9.49
C ILE A 57 -5.79 0.43 -9.62
N ASN A 58 -5.07 0.20 -10.72
CA ASN A 58 -3.73 0.76 -10.91
C ASN A 58 -3.71 2.29 -10.98
N ARG A 59 -4.79 2.91 -11.47
CA ARG A 59 -4.88 4.38 -11.61
C ARG A 59 -5.15 5.07 -10.27
N TRP A 60 -5.92 4.44 -9.38
CA TRP A 60 -6.33 5.04 -8.11
C TRP A 60 -5.62 4.46 -6.88
N SER A 61 -4.85 3.39 -7.03
CA SER A 61 -4.09 2.83 -5.92
C SER A 61 -2.96 3.76 -5.51
N GLU A 62 -2.77 3.86 -4.20
CA GLU A 62 -1.69 4.61 -3.58
C GLU A 62 -0.35 3.90 -3.81
N LYS A 63 0.70 4.68 -4.14
CA LYS A 63 2.05 4.12 -4.31
C LYS A 63 2.62 3.80 -2.93
N VAL A 64 2.74 2.51 -2.60
CA VAL A 64 3.42 2.06 -1.39
C VAL A 64 4.89 1.80 -1.72
N ALA A 65 5.80 2.54 -1.08
CA ALA A 65 7.24 2.31 -1.20
C ALA A 65 7.72 1.41 -0.04
N SER A 66 8.59 0.46 -0.35
CA SER A 66 9.32 -0.32 0.65
C SER A 66 10.76 0.19 0.72
N ILE A 67 11.22 0.52 1.93
CA ILE A 67 12.60 0.94 2.20
C ILE A 67 13.26 -0.15 3.01
N SER A 68 14.49 -0.51 2.66
CA SER A 68 15.29 -1.52 3.36
C SER A 68 16.66 -0.96 3.69
N SER A 69 17.14 -1.26 4.89
CA SER A 69 18.47 -0.87 5.37
C SER A 69 19.07 -2.04 6.14
N SER A 70 20.38 -2.21 6.02
CA SER A 70 21.15 -3.17 6.80
C SER A 70 21.90 -2.43 7.90
N LEU A 71 21.94 -3.02 9.09
CA LEU A 71 22.66 -2.48 10.25
C LEU A 71 23.56 -3.57 10.81
N LEU A 72 24.85 -3.26 10.97
CA LEU A 72 25.81 -4.15 11.60
C LEU A 72 25.81 -3.90 13.12
N ILE A 73 25.54 -4.95 13.89
CA ILE A 73 25.60 -4.93 15.35
C ILE A 73 27.01 -5.37 15.75
N LYS A 74 27.72 -4.51 16.48
CA LYS A 74 28.98 -4.91 17.10
C LYS A 74 28.66 -5.70 18.37
N ASP A 75 29.33 -6.82 18.56
CA ASP A 75 29.28 -7.54 19.83
C ASP A 75 30.12 -6.74 20.82
N ASP A 76 29.47 -5.85 21.57
CA ASP A 76 30.12 -5.18 22.69
C ASP A 76 30.43 -6.26 23.72
N GLN A 77 31.68 -6.73 23.73
CA GLN A 77 32.22 -7.46 24.86
C GLN A 77 32.02 -6.57 26.08
N ILE A 78 31.02 -6.88 26.90
CA ILE A 78 30.68 -6.16 28.12
C ILE A 78 31.97 -6.01 28.92
N GLY A 79 32.51 -4.79 28.93
CA GLY A 79 33.64 -4.42 29.76
C GLY A 79 33.21 -4.55 31.21
N GLY A 80 33.76 -5.56 31.90
CA GLY A 80 33.72 -5.65 33.36
C GLY A 80 32.52 -6.42 33.93
N SER A 81 32.53 -7.75 33.81
CA SER A 81 32.44 -8.70 34.94
C SER A 81 32.13 -10.11 34.44
N ALA A 82 32.92 -11.07 34.92
CA ALA A 82 32.83 -12.51 34.66
C ALA A 82 33.15 -12.94 33.21
N GLN A 83 34.45 -12.99 32.93
CA GLN A 83 35.05 -13.90 31.94
C GLN A 83 34.80 -15.34 32.43
N ILE A 84 33.55 -15.80 32.30
CA ILE A 84 33.23 -17.22 32.39
C ILE A 84 33.70 -17.76 31.05
N ASP A 85 34.86 -18.41 31.04
CA ASP A 85 35.28 -19.25 29.92
C ASP A 85 34.08 -20.09 29.47
N PRO A 86 33.91 -20.37 28.17
CA PRO A 86 32.81 -21.18 27.68
C PRO A 86 32.99 -22.62 28.18
N ILE A 87 32.52 -22.90 29.41
CA ILE A 87 32.52 -24.22 30.03
C ILE A 87 31.64 -25.19 29.22
N PHE A 88 30.74 -24.66 28.38
CA PHE A 88 29.86 -25.43 27.51
C PHE A 88 30.02 -24.99 26.04
N PRO A 89 30.27 -25.93 25.11
CA PRO A 89 30.20 -25.69 23.68
C PRO A 89 28.86 -25.05 23.29
N GLY A 90 28.89 -23.98 22.51
CA GLY A 90 27.69 -23.28 22.00
C GLY A 90 27.25 -22.05 22.80
N THR A 91 27.84 -21.77 23.97
CA THR A 91 27.49 -20.59 24.80
C THR A 91 27.73 -19.25 24.09
N GLU A 92 28.74 -19.15 23.24
CA GLU A 92 29.02 -17.96 22.44
C GLU A 92 27.90 -17.67 21.42
N ALA A 93 27.46 -18.70 20.68
CA ALA A 93 26.35 -18.58 19.74
C ALA A 93 25.03 -18.17 20.42
N PHE A 94 24.81 -18.60 21.67
CA PHE A 94 23.66 -18.15 22.46
C PHE A 94 23.76 -16.66 22.84
N LYS A 95 24.93 -16.17 23.26
CA LYS A 95 25.14 -14.76 23.62
C LYS A 95 24.91 -13.83 22.42
N THR A 96 25.50 -14.12 21.26
CA THR A 96 25.31 -13.31 20.05
C THR A 96 23.84 -13.27 19.61
N ARG A 97 23.12 -14.40 19.67
CA ARG A 97 21.67 -14.44 19.37
C ARG A 97 20.85 -13.61 20.36
N GLN A 98 21.22 -13.58 21.64
CA GLN A 98 20.54 -12.76 22.65
C GLN A 98 20.78 -11.27 22.41
N ASN A 99 22.02 -10.87 22.15
CA ASN A 99 22.38 -9.48 21.84
C ASN A 99 21.63 -8.98 20.60
N LEU A 100 21.60 -9.78 19.52
CA LEU A 100 20.84 -9.46 18.32
C LEU A 100 19.33 -9.33 18.59
N ARG A 101 18.73 -10.21 19.41
CA ARG A 101 17.32 -10.10 19.81
C ARG A 101 17.03 -8.83 20.63
N ASN A 102 17.93 -8.45 21.52
CA ASN A 102 17.81 -7.24 22.32
C ASN A 102 17.81 -5.99 21.43
N GLU A 103 18.76 -5.89 20.50
CA GLU A 103 18.84 -4.75 19.56
C GLU A 103 17.63 -4.67 18.65
N MET A 104 17.15 -5.79 18.10
CA MET A 104 15.88 -5.82 17.37
C MET A 104 14.70 -5.33 18.23
N GLY A 105 14.71 -5.67 19.52
CA GLY A 105 13.72 -5.20 20.49
C GLY A 105 13.79 -3.68 20.71
N ILE A 106 15.00 -3.13 20.86
CA ILE A 106 15.25 -1.69 21.02
C ILE A 106 14.81 -0.93 19.76
N LEU A 107 15.14 -1.44 18.57
CA LEU A 107 14.72 -0.86 17.29
C LEU A 107 13.18 -0.82 17.13
N ARG A 108 12.47 -1.83 17.65
CA ARG A 108 10.99 -1.86 17.68
C ARG A 108 10.37 -1.17 18.90
N SER A 109 11.19 -0.64 19.80
CA SER A 109 10.70 -0.05 21.06
C SER A 109 9.90 1.23 20.79
N TYR A 110 8.89 1.46 21.61
CA TYR A 110 8.07 2.67 21.52
C TYR A 110 8.91 3.94 21.73
N ASN A 111 9.77 3.96 22.75
CA ASN A 111 10.54 5.15 23.12
C ASN A 111 11.49 5.60 22.01
N LEU A 112 12.18 4.65 21.35
CA LEU A 112 13.05 4.99 20.23
C LEU A 112 12.24 5.54 19.05
N ASN A 113 11.18 4.85 18.65
CA ASN A 113 10.34 5.28 17.53
C ASN A 113 9.68 6.64 17.82
N LYS A 114 9.26 6.89 19.06
CA LYS A 114 8.69 8.18 19.48
C LYS A 114 9.73 9.30 19.38
N ARG A 115 10.97 9.07 19.83
CA ARG A 115 12.06 10.04 19.67
C ARG A 115 12.35 10.35 18.20
N VAL A 116 12.33 9.34 17.33
CA VAL A 116 12.51 9.54 15.88
C VAL A 116 11.39 10.41 15.31
N ILE A 117 10.13 10.10 15.63
CA ILE A 117 8.99 10.92 15.19
C ILE A 117 9.07 12.35 15.72
N ASP A 118 9.46 12.54 16.98
CA ASP A 118 9.64 13.89 17.56
C ASP A 118 10.73 14.68 16.84
N SER A 119 11.77 14.00 16.33
CA SER A 119 12.87 14.63 15.56
C SER A 119 12.52 14.95 14.10
N LEU A 120 11.36 14.49 13.61
CA LEU A 120 10.92 14.64 12.22
C LEU A 120 9.58 15.41 12.17
N PRO A 121 9.60 16.75 12.33
CA PRO A 121 8.38 17.55 12.44
C PRO A 121 7.48 17.46 11.20
N GLU A 122 8.08 17.24 10.03
CA GLU A 122 7.39 17.00 8.76
C GLU A 122 6.44 15.79 8.76
N PHE A 123 6.57 14.86 9.71
CA PHE A 123 5.68 13.70 9.86
C PHE A 123 4.43 14.02 10.69
N HIS A 124 4.41 15.14 11.42
CA HIS A 124 3.29 15.49 12.30
C HIS A 124 2.09 16.03 11.53
N VAL A 125 2.26 16.38 10.25
CA VAL A 125 1.19 16.85 9.38
C VAL A 125 1.03 15.88 8.21
N GLU A 126 -0.14 15.26 8.13
CA GLU A 126 -0.52 14.45 6.98
C GLU A 126 -1.19 15.35 5.93
N TYR A 127 -0.76 15.22 4.68
CA TYR A 127 -1.21 16.06 3.57
C TYR A 127 -1.93 15.22 2.52
N VAL A 128 -3.18 15.57 2.22
CA VAL A 128 -4.02 14.85 1.26
C VAL A 128 -4.53 15.79 0.18
N GLY A 129 -4.31 15.41 -1.08
CA GLY A 129 -4.94 16.03 -2.23
C GLY A 129 -6.28 15.41 -2.52
N VAL A 130 -7.29 16.24 -2.77
CA VAL A 130 -8.64 15.83 -3.13
C VAL A 130 -8.82 16.05 -4.62
N GLY A 131 -9.33 15.05 -5.33
CA GLY A 131 -9.62 15.15 -6.77
C GLY A 131 -10.83 16.06 -7.04
N ARG A 132 -10.96 16.53 -8.29
CA ARG A 132 -11.98 17.51 -8.71
C ARG A 132 -13.42 17.18 -8.28
N ARG A 133 -13.76 15.90 -8.31
CA ARG A 133 -15.10 15.39 -7.96
C ARG A 133 -15.29 15.11 -6.46
N GLY A 134 -14.28 15.35 -5.62
CA GLY A 134 -14.32 15.12 -4.17
C GLY A 134 -14.23 13.65 -3.74
N ILE A 135 -14.04 12.71 -4.68
CA ILE A 135 -14.14 11.27 -4.39
C ILE A 135 -12.76 10.61 -4.25
N ALA A 136 -11.80 11.02 -5.07
CA ALA A 136 -10.46 10.43 -5.08
C ALA A 136 -9.54 11.23 -4.17
N GLU A 137 -8.89 10.55 -3.24
CA GLU A 137 -7.91 11.14 -2.33
C GLU A 137 -6.52 10.53 -2.56
N SER A 138 -5.48 11.35 -2.40
CA SER A 138 -4.09 10.92 -2.55
C SER A 138 -3.21 11.60 -1.53
N ARG A 139 -2.41 10.83 -0.78
CA ARG A 139 -1.41 11.39 0.14
C ARG A 139 -0.26 11.98 -0.66
N LEU A 140 0.00 13.27 -0.48
CA LEU A 140 0.95 14.01 -1.30
C LEU A 140 2.31 14.21 -0.62
N TYR A 141 2.37 14.24 0.72
CA TYR A 141 3.60 14.49 1.48
C TYR A 141 4.44 15.63 0.87
N LYS A 142 5.61 15.34 0.27
CA LYS A 142 6.52 16.33 -0.34
C LYS A 142 6.01 16.93 -1.65
N ASN A 143 5.03 16.32 -2.31
CA ASN A 143 4.49 16.77 -3.59
C ASN A 143 3.35 17.79 -3.45
N ILE A 144 2.99 18.17 -2.22
CA ILE A 144 1.95 19.18 -1.99
C ILE A 144 2.51 20.60 -2.21
N PRO A 145 1.77 21.52 -2.84
CA PRO A 145 2.28 22.84 -3.23
C PRO A 145 2.50 23.81 -2.07
N PHE A 146 2.12 23.46 -0.84
CA PHE A 146 2.26 24.30 0.34
C PHE A 146 2.88 23.55 1.52
N ILE A 147 3.14 24.28 2.60
CA ILE A 147 3.61 23.77 3.89
C ILE A 147 2.79 24.45 4.98
N VAL A 148 2.34 23.66 5.95
CA VAL A 148 1.74 24.16 7.19
C VAL A 148 2.84 24.39 8.21
N LEU A 149 3.01 25.63 8.65
CA LEU A 149 3.96 26.03 9.69
C LEU A 149 3.20 26.25 11.00
N TYR A 150 3.72 25.71 12.10
CA TYR A 150 3.10 25.79 13.42
C TYR A 150 4.19 25.81 14.49
N ASP A 151 3.94 26.51 15.60
CA ASP A 151 4.91 26.61 16.70
C ASP A 151 4.92 25.37 17.59
N SER A 152 3.72 24.85 17.90
CA SER A 152 3.54 23.72 18.80
C SER A 152 2.30 22.92 18.43
N LEU A 153 2.40 21.60 18.58
CA LEU A 153 1.29 20.67 18.43
C LEU A 153 0.24 20.79 19.55
N GLU A 154 0.59 21.37 20.70
CA GLU A 154 -0.34 21.55 21.82
C GLU A 154 -1.50 22.49 21.48
N ARG A 155 -1.30 23.39 20.50
CA ARG A 155 -2.31 24.31 19.98
C ARG A 155 -3.06 23.76 18.78
N GLN A 156 -2.89 22.48 18.45
CA GLN A 156 -3.53 21.86 17.29
C GLN A 156 -4.45 20.72 17.71
N LEU A 157 -5.67 20.73 17.18
CA LEU A 157 -6.60 19.64 17.33
C LEU A 157 -6.20 18.48 16.40
N PHE A 158 -5.76 17.38 16.99
CA PHE A 158 -5.33 16.21 16.24
C PHE A 158 -6.49 15.43 15.61
N ASN A 159 -6.21 14.74 14.51
CA ASN A 159 -7.15 13.88 13.78
C ASN A 159 -8.41 14.62 13.27
N ASN A 160 -8.35 15.94 13.16
CA ASN A 160 -9.41 16.75 12.59
C ASN A 160 -8.92 17.37 11.26
N PRO A 161 -9.57 17.10 10.13
CA PRO A 161 -9.12 17.63 8.84
C PRO A 161 -9.39 19.13 8.75
N VAL A 162 -8.36 19.86 8.31
CA VAL A 162 -8.46 21.26 7.91
C VAL A 162 -8.36 21.31 6.40
N THR A 163 -9.42 21.80 5.75
CA THR A 163 -9.49 21.81 4.28
C THR A 163 -9.00 23.15 3.74
N ILE A 164 -8.26 23.09 2.64
CA ILE A 164 -7.75 24.23 1.89
C ILE A 164 -8.23 24.11 0.45
N LYS A 165 -8.76 25.21 -0.09
CA LYS A 165 -8.98 25.38 -1.52
C LYS A 165 -8.15 26.56 -2.00
N ILE A 166 -7.12 26.30 -2.79
CA ILE A 166 -6.28 27.36 -3.36
C ILE A 166 -7.07 28.04 -4.48
N GLU A 167 -7.15 29.37 -4.44
CA GLU A 167 -7.83 30.17 -5.47
C GLU A 167 -6.83 30.87 -6.39
N SER A 168 -5.66 31.25 -5.89
CA SER A 168 -4.61 31.87 -6.70
C SER A 168 -3.20 31.59 -6.15
N SER A 169 -2.18 32.26 -6.67
CA SER A 169 -0.82 32.21 -6.12
C SER A 169 -0.68 32.96 -4.79
N GLU A 170 -1.68 33.73 -4.39
CA GLU A 170 -1.63 34.57 -3.18
C GLU A 170 -2.68 34.17 -2.15
N GLU A 171 -3.86 33.70 -2.59
CA GLU A 171 -5.00 33.48 -1.71
C GLU A 171 -5.54 32.04 -1.72
N TYR A 172 -6.17 31.67 -0.62
CA TYR A 172 -6.86 30.40 -0.46
C TYR A 172 -8.06 30.51 0.51
N PHE A 173 -9.03 29.62 0.35
CA PHE A 173 -10.06 29.40 1.35
C PHE A 173 -9.65 28.30 2.32
N LEU A 174 -9.73 28.62 3.59
CA LEU A 174 -9.58 27.68 4.70
C LEU A 174 -10.95 27.28 5.23
N ILE A 175 -11.19 25.98 5.37
CA ILE A 175 -12.43 25.43 5.90
C ILE A 175 -12.11 24.63 7.16
N THR A 176 -12.60 25.11 8.30
CA THR A 176 -12.45 24.49 9.63
C THR A 176 -13.82 24.18 10.25
N GLY A 177 -13.87 23.44 11.37
CA GLY A 177 -15.09 23.29 12.16
C GLY A 177 -15.93 22.02 11.92
N GLY A 178 -15.55 21.16 10.98
CA GLY A 178 -16.16 19.83 10.80
C GLY A 178 -17.65 19.88 10.45
N LYS A 179 -18.54 19.87 11.46
CA LYS A 179 -20.01 19.99 11.27
C LYS A 179 -20.48 21.43 11.08
N ASP A 180 -19.83 22.38 11.74
CA ASP A 180 -20.10 23.80 11.60
C ASP A 180 -18.98 24.41 10.76
N GLU A 181 -19.06 24.20 9.44
CA GLU A 181 -18.03 24.64 8.50
C GLU A 181 -17.88 26.17 8.57
N ARG A 182 -16.67 26.61 8.95
CA ARG A 182 -16.25 28.02 8.89
C ARG A 182 -15.34 28.18 7.70
N ILE A 183 -15.75 28.99 6.73
CA ILE A 183 -14.94 29.35 5.57
C ILE A 183 -14.28 30.69 5.85
N THR A 184 -12.94 30.72 5.77
CA THR A 184 -12.14 31.92 5.97
C THR A 184 -11.25 32.13 4.74
N GLU A 185 -11.26 33.33 4.18
CA GLU A 185 -10.34 33.73 3.12
C GLU A 185 -9.03 34.18 3.74
N MET A 186 -7.91 33.70 3.20
CA MET A 186 -6.58 33.86 3.77
C MET A 186 -5.55 34.12 2.66
N LEU A 187 -4.49 34.86 2.99
CA LEU A 187 -3.31 34.95 2.13
C LEU A 187 -2.23 33.97 2.58
N PHE A 188 -1.42 33.48 1.65
CA PHE A 188 -0.25 32.66 2.00
C PHE A 188 0.72 33.46 2.88
N GLY A 189 1.08 32.88 4.03
CA GLY A 189 1.94 33.49 5.05
C GLY A 189 1.18 34.10 6.23
N ASP A 190 -0.13 34.32 6.10
CA ASP A 190 -0.93 34.80 7.22
C ASP A 190 -1.06 33.73 8.32
N GLU A 191 -1.11 34.18 9.58
CA GLU A 191 -1.38 33.31 10.72
C GLU A 191 -2.90 33.12 10.88
N TYR A 192 -3.34 31.86 10.86
CA TYR A 192 -4.66 31.46 11.31
C TYR A 192 -4.59 31.06 12.79
N SER A 193 -5.50 31.58 13.62
CA SER A 193 -5.65 31.13 15.00
C SER A 193 -7.12 31.10 15.41
N ASP A 194 -7.55 29.98 15.97
CA ASP A 194 -8.82 29.82 16.69
C ASP A 194 -8.61 29.00 17.98
N ASP A 195 -9.69 28.52 18.60
CA ASP A 195 -9.63 27.71 19.82
C ASP A 195 -8.99 26.32 19.61
N ASN A 196 -8.97 25.82 18.37
CA ASN A 196 -8.55 24.47 18.00
C ASN A 196 -7.21 24.43 17.28
N PHE A 197 -6.82 25.50 16.60
CA PHE A 197 -5.69 25.52 15.69
C PHE A 197 -4.93 26.84 15.75
N ARG A 198 -3.61 26.76 15.54
CA ARG A 198 -2.76 27.93 15.28
C ARG A 198 -1.63 27.59 14.31
N PHE A 199 -1.68 28.11 13.10
CA PHE A 199 -0.68 27.80 12.07
C PHE A 199 -0.68 28.89 10.99
N SER A 200 0.34 28.87 10.14
CA SER A 200 0.34 29.59 8.86
C SER A 200 0.53 28.59 7.71
N ILE A 201 0.05 28.96 6.52
CA ILE A 201 0.25 28.16 5.31
C ILE A 201 1.07 28.98 4.35
N VAL A 202 2.19 28.41 3.88
CA VAL A 202 3.07 29.04 2.90
C VAL A 202 3.21 28.16 1.67
N LEU A 203 3.39 28.76 0.50
CA LEU A 203 3.76 27.99 -0.68
C LEU A 203 5.13 27.34 -0.48
N ARG A 204 5.24 26.08 -0.89
CA ARG A 204 6.49 25.30 -0.79
C ARG A 204 7.57 25.89 -1.69
N ASP A 205 7.18 26.29 -2.89
CA ASP A 205 8.01 26.97 -3.88
C ASP A 205 7.23 28.17 -4.42
N SER A 206 7.36 29.32 -3.75
CA SER A 206 6.62 30.52 -4.13
C SER A 206 7.04 31.09 -5.48
N ALA A 207 8.28 30.85 -5.93
CA ALA A 207 8.79 31.37 -7.20
C ALA A 207 8.36 30.51 -8.40
N GLY A 208 8.25 29.19 -8.20
CA GLY A 208 7.85 28.24 -9.24
C GLY A 208 6.37 27.86 -9.25
N PHE A 209 5.58 28.26 -8.25
CA PHE A 209 4.16 27.90 -8.19
C PHE A 209 3.35 28.61 -9.27
N VAL A 210 2.64 27.83 -10.07
CA VAL A 210 1.70 28.32 -11.07
C VAL A 210 0.33 27.76 -10.75
N TYR A 211 -0.61 28.66 -10.48
CA TYR A 211 -2.00 28.30 -10.30
C TYR A 211 -2.60 27.76 -11.61
N ASP A 212 -3.35 26.68 -11.48
CA ASP A 212 -3.99 26.01 -12.60
C ASP A 212 -5.44 25.73 -12.24
N GLU A 213 -6.36 26.52 -12.79
CA GLU A 213 -7.80 26.38 -12.61
C GLU A 213 -8.30 25.01 -13.11
N GLU A 214 -7.55 24.37 -14.01
CA GLU A 214 -7.85 23.04 -14.51
C GLU A 214 -7.45 21.92 -13.54
N LYS A 215 -7.03 22.23 -12.31
CA LYS A 215 -6.81 21.23 -11.26
C LYS A 215 -7.92 21.27 -10.22
N SER A 216 -7.84 20.37 -9.25
CA SER A 216 -8.81 20.40 -8.15
C SER A 216 -8.55 21.54 -7.18
N ASN A 217 -7.26 21.85 -6.95
CA ASN A 217 -6.77 22.83 -5.97
C ASN A 217 -7.33 22.66 -4.55
N LYS A 218 -7.93 21.50 -4.27
CA LYS A 218 -8.52 21.12 -3.00
C LYS A 218 -7.59 20.15 -2.29
N TYR A 219 -7.30 20.46 -1.04
CA TYR A 219 -6.43 19.70 -0.18
C TYR A 219 -7.03 19.69 1.21
N TYR A 220 -6.64 18.73 2.03
CA TYR A 220 -6.78 18.87 3.46
C TYR A 220 -5.51 18.37 4.14
N PHE A 221 -5.31 18.84 5.36
CA PHE A 221 -4.24 18.34 6.20
C PHE A 221 -4.77 17.99 7.58
N ILE A 222 -4.05 17.09 8.25
CA ILE A 222 -4.40 16.59 9.58
C ILE A 222 -3.15 16.64 10.45
N PHE A 223 -3.27 17.27 11.62
CA PHE A 223 -2.27 17.12 12.67
C PHE A 223 -2.37 15.74 13.30
N MET A 224 -1.26 15.02 13.31
CA MET A 224 -1.14 13.65 13.80
C MET A 224 -0.47 13.65 15.18
N ARG A 225 -0.97 12.80 16.09
CA ARG A 225 -0.35 12.62 17.40
C ARG A 225 0.97 11.85 17.26
N PRO A 226 2.09 12.36 17.80
CA PRO A 226 3.38 11.64 17.76
C PRO A 226 3.30 10.23 18.33
N GLU A 227 2.50 10.02 19.38
CA GLU A 227 2.28 8.71 20.00
C GLU A 227 1.61 7.72 19.05
N THR A 228 0.65 8.19 18.26
CA THR A 228 -0.06 7.38 17.26
C THR A 228 0.88 7.02 16.12
N LEU A 229 1.65 7.99 15.61
CA LEU A 229 2.64 7.76 14.56
C LEU A 229 3.72 6.76 15.02
N ALA A 230 4.31 6.96 16.19
CA ALA A 230 5.32 6.06 16.74
C ALA A 230 4.82 4.61 16.83
N ASN A 231 3.56 4.43 17.26
CA ASN A 231 2.91 3.12 17.28
C ASN A 231 2.66 2.54 15.89
N GLN A 232 2.27 3.37 14.92
CA GLN A 232 2.03 2.94 13.55
C GLN A 232 3.34 2.49 12.87
N TYR A 233 4.41 3.28 12.98
CA TYR A 233 5.71 2.98 12.38
C TYR A 233 6.36 1.75 13.00
N ARG A 234 6.40 1.63 14.33
CA ARG A 234 6.99 0.44 14.98
C ARG A 234 6.28 -0.86 14.62
N ARG A 235 4.96 -0.82 14.37
CA ARG A 235 4.16 -1.99 13.95
C ARG A 235 4.43 -2.38 12.49
N LYS A 236 4.72 -1.40 11.63
CA LYS A 236 5.08 -1.61 10.23
C LYS A 236 6.55 -2.02 10.06
N LEU A 237 7.40 -1.77 11.05
CA LEU A 237 8.81 -2.10 11.02
C LEU A 237 9.05 -3.61 11.12
N ASN A 238 9.48 -4.21 10.01
CA ASN A 238 9.92 -5.60 9.95
C ASN A 238 11.45 -5.66 10.02
N ILE A 239 11.96 -6.32 11.05
CA ILE A 239 13.40 -6.50 11.28
C ILE A 239 13.69 -8.00 11.27
N ARG A 240 14.66 -8.42 10.46
CA ARG A 240 15.10 -9.81 10.34
C ARG A 240 16.62 -9.87 10.42
N PRO A 241 17.20 -10.88 11.08
CA PRO A 241 18.63 -11.14 10.96
C PRO A 241 18.95 -11.46 9.49
N ILE A 242 20.13 -11.02 9.05
CA ILE A 242 20.72 -11.41 7.78
C ILE A 242 21.77 -12.45 8.13
N ASP A 243 21.51 -13.72 7.81
CA ASP A 243 22.51 -14.77 7.94
C ASP A 243 23.44 -14.69 6.73
N GLU A 244 24.76 -14.61 6.95
CA GLU A 244 25.78 -14.48 5.90
C GLU A 244 25.87 -15.69 4.95
N ASP A 245 25.16 -16.79 5.22
CA ASP A 245 25.19 -18.04 4.43
C ASP A 245 24.23 -18.08 3.22
N ALA A 246 23.57 -16.96 2.88
CA ALA A 246 22.72 -16.87 1.70
C ALA A 246 23.36 -15.99 0.61
N SER A 247 24.35 -16.55 -0.10
CA SER A 247 24.81 -16.10 -1.42
C SER A 247 24.91 -17.27 -2.37
#